data_AF-A0A3B8VZ55-F1
#
_entry.id   AF-A0A3B8VZ55-F1
#
_cell.length_a   1.000
_cell.length_b   1.000
_cell.length_c   1.000
_cell.angle_alpha   90.00
_cell.angle_beta   90.00
_cell.angle_gamma   90.00
#
_symmetry.space_group_name_H-M   'P 1'
#
loop_
_entity.id
_entity.type
_entity.pdbx_description
1 polymer ?
#
loop_
_entity_poly.entity_id
_entity_poly.type
_entity_poly.pdbx_seq_one_letter_code
_entity_poly.pdbx_strand_id
1 'polypeptide(L)' 'GECPKNRFTTDSRGEFGHNYLCKGYYQFFNHVAPYMDFMKQELLNERPPANIMDHLDSIK' A
#
# COMPACT_ATOMS: atom_id res chain seq x y z
N GLY A 1 -5.32 -9.32 -2.58
CA GLY A 1 -5.40 -10.79 -2.45
C GLY A 1 -4.15 -11.37 -1.81
N GLU A 2 -2.97 -10.93 -2.25
CA GLU A 2 -1.66 -11.40 -1.77
C GLU A 2 -1.49 -12.93 -1.97
N CYS A 3 -0.45 -13.55 -1.42
CA CYS A 3 -0.12 -14.96 -1.57
C CYS A 3 -1.32 -15.87 -1.26
N PRO A 4 -1.62 -16.88 -2.12
CA PRO A 4 -2.69 -17.84 -1.88
C PRO A 4 -2.60 -18.53 -0.51
N LYS A 5 -1.39 -18.75 0.02
CA LYS A 5 -1.17 -19.38 1.33
C LYS A 5 -1.81 -18.61 2.49
N ASN A 6 -1.93 -17.29 2.37
CA ASN A 6 -2.48 -16.43 3.41
C ASN A 6 -3.98 -16.16 3.24
N ARG A 7 -4.62 -16.79 2.25
CA ARG A 7 -6.04 -16.65 1.92
C ARG A 7 -6.87 -17.78 2.51
N PHE A 8 -6.97 -17.79 3.84
CA PHE A 8 -7.65 -18.85 4.59
C PHE A 8 -8.74 -18.33 5.54
N THR A 9 -9.07 -17.04 5.47
CA THR A 9 -10.14 -16.45 6.29
C THR A 9 -11.45 -16.33 5.51
N THR A 10 -12.55 -16.26 6.24
CA THR A 10 -13.88 -15.97 5.71
C THR A 10 -14.21 -14.49 5.96
N ASP A 11 -14.75 -13.80 4.96
CA ASP A 11 -15.13 -12.40 5.10
C ASP A 11 -16.44 -12.23 5.90
N SER A 12 -16.82 -10.97 6.16
CA SER A 12 -18.05 -10.64 6.91
C SER A 12 -19.35 -11.01 6.19
N ARG A 13 -19.28 -11.44 4.92
CA ARG A 13 -20.42 -11.89 4.11
C ARG A 13 -20.45 -13.42 3.98
N GLY A 14 -19.49 -14.13 4.58
CA GLY A 14 -19.41 -15.59 4.52
C GLY A 14 -18.54 -16.13 3.38
N GLU A 15 -17.86 -15.27 2.61
CA GLU A 15 -17.04 -15.70 1.48
C GLU A 15 -15.66 -16.19 1.95
N PHE A 16 -15.32 -17.44 1.62
CA PHE A 16 -14.02 -18.05 1.96
C PHE A 16 -12.91 -17.61 0.99
N GLY A 17 -11.65 -17.67 1.43
CA GLY A 17 -10.49 -17.32 0.60
C GLY A 17 -10.06 -15.85 0.75
N HIS A 18 -10.48 -15.19 1.82
CA HIS A 18 -10.03 -13.84 2.14
C HIS A 18 -8.65 -13.86 2.78
N ASN A 19 -7.85 -12.83 2.49
CA ASN A 19 -6.51 -12.72 3.05
C ASN A 19 -6.57 -12.38 4.54
N TYR A 20 -5.85 -13.14 5.36
CA TYR A 20 -5.80 -12.93 6.81
C TYR A 20 -5.37 -11.51 7.21
N LEU A 21 -4.46 -10.90 6.44
CA LEU A 21 -3.92 -9.57 6.69
C LEU A 21 -4.72 -8.46 5.99
N CYS A 22 -5.87 -8.75 5.37
CA CYS A 22 -6.56 -7.78 4.52
C CYS A 22 -6.85 -6.45 5.23
N LYS A 23 -7.38 -6.49 6.46
CA LYS A 23 -7.63 -5.27 7.26
C LYS A 23 -6.36 -4.47 7.53
N GLY A 24 -5.26 -5.17 7.83
CA GLY A 24 -3.95 -4.54 8.04
C GLY A 24 -3.43 -3.91 6.75
N TYR A 25 -3.60 -4.56 5.60
CA TYR A 25 -3.22 -4.01 4.31
C TYR A 25 -3.99 -2.74 3.96
N TYR A 26 -5.29 -2.66 4.26
CA TYR A 26 -6.03 -1.40 4.09
C TYR A 26 -5.42 -0.26 4.90
N GLN A 27 -5.07 -0.50 6.16
CA GLN A 27 -4.43 0.52 7.00
C GLN A 27 -3.05 0.90 6.48
N PHE A 28 -2.23 -0.10 6.13
CA PHE A 28 -0.90 0.11 5.58
C PHE A 28 -0.94 0.92 4.29
N PHE A 29 -1.73 0.50 3.29
CA PHE A 29 -1.80 1.18 2.01
C PHE A 29 -2.40 2.58 2.11
N ASN A 30 -3.40 2.80 2.97
CA ASN A 30 -3.91 4.15 3.22
C ASN A 30 -2.83 5.08 3.78
N HIS A 31 -1.91 4.55 4.60
CA HIS A 31 -0.82 5.34 5.15
C HIS A 31 0.30 5.58 4.14
N VAL A 32 0.75 4.55 3.42
CA VAL A 32 1.93 4.66 2.56
C VAL A 32 1.65 5.16 1.15
N ALA A 33 0.39 5.13 0.68
CA ALA A 33 0.04 5.47 -0.69
C ALA A 33 0.53 6.87 -1.13
N PRO A 34 0.34 7.96 -0.36
CA PRO A 34 0.79 9.29 -0.79
C PRO A 34 2.30 9.36 -1.05
N TYR A 35 3.08 8.70 -0.19
CA TYR A 35 4.53 8.61 -0.29
C TYR A 35 4.98 7.80 -1.52
N MET A 36 4.31 6.67 -1.76
CA MET A 36 4.59 5.81 -2.92
C MET A 36 4.19 6.50 -4.23
N ASP A 37 3.09 7.25 -4.24
CA ASP A 37 2.66 8.04 -5.39
C ASP A 37 3.66 9.15 -5.70
N PHE A 38 4.18 9.86 -4.69
CA PHE A 38 5.25 10.84 -4.89
C PHE A 38 6.49 10.18 -5.53
N MET A 39 6.98 9.08 -4.96
CA MET A 39 8.14 8.35 -5.51
C MET A 39 7.90 7.87 -6.94
N LYS A 40 6.68 7.42 -7.25
CA LYS A 40 6.28 7.04 -8.60
C LYS A 40 6.33 8.23 -9.55
N GLN A 41 5.84 9.41 -9.15
CA GLN A 41 5.90 10.61 -9.98
C GLN A 41 7.33 11.05 -10.24
N GLU A 42 8.22 10.98 -9.24
CA GLU A 42 9.64 11.27 -9.45
C GLU A 42 10.25 10.32 -10.49
N LEU A 43 10.00 9.01 -10.35
CA LEU A 43 10.50 8.02 -11.31
C LEU A 43 9.97 8.25 -12.74
N LEU A 44 8.69 8.57 -12.88
CA LEU A 44 8.07 8.86 -14.19
C LEU A 44 8.63 10.12 -14.85
N ASN A 45 9.16 11.05 -14.06
CA ASN A 45 9.82 12.27 -14.53
C ASN A 45 11.35 12.12 -14.61
N GLU A 46 11.87 10.89 -14.55
CA GLU A 46 13.31 10.60 -14.58
C GLU A 46 14.12 11.29 -13.47
N ARG A 47 13.48 11.57 -12.33
CA ARG A 47 14.11 12.10 -11.12
C ARG A 47 14.30 11.01 -10.06
N PRO A 48 15.25 11.17 -9.12
CA PRO A 48 15.43 10.21 -8.04
C PRO A 48 14.19 10.13 -7.12
N PRO A 49 13.60 8.94 -6.90
CA PRO A 49 12.54 8.75 -5.92
C PRO A 49 12.93 9.18 -4.49
N ALA A 50 14.24 9.20 -4.20
CA ALA A 50 14.79 9.63 -2.92
C ALA A 50 14.49 11.10 -2.56
N ASN A 51 14.07 11.93 -3.53
CA ASN A 51 13.63 13.31 -3.29
C ASN A 51 12.46 13.38 -2.29
N ILE A 52 11.75 12.27 -2.06
CA ILE A 52 10.73 12.20 -1.01
C ILE A 52 11.24 12.65 0.36
N MET A 53 12.52 12.42 0.66
CA MET A 53 13.13 12.77 1.96
C MET A 53 13.09 14.29 2.22
N ASP A 54 13.17 15.10 1.16
CA ASP A 54 13.11 16.56 1.26
C ASP A 54 11.67 17.10 1.32
N HIS A 55 10.69 16.25 0.99
CA HIS A 55 9.27 16.62 0.85
C HIS A 55 8.35 15.94 1.88
N LEU A 56 8.88 15.21 2.85
CA LEU A 56 8.11 14.42 3.82
C LEU A 56 6.97 15.19 4.50
N ASP A 57 7.23 16.42 4.94
CA ASP A 57 6.24 17.24 5.66
C ASP A 57 5.14 17.79 4.74
N SER A 58 5.40 17.87 3.43
CA SER A 58 4.44 18.35 2.44
C SER A 58 3.50 17.26 1.89
N ILE A 59 3.79 15.99 2.16
CA ILE A 59 3.05 14.83 1.67
C ILE A 59 2.02 14.32 2.71
N LYS A 60 2.14 14.76 3.97
CA LYS A 60 1.26 14.37 5.09
C LYS A 60 -0.13 14.98 5.04
#